data_AF-A0A820DMD2-F1
#
_entry.id   AF-A0A820DMD2-F1
#
_cell.length_a   1.000
_cell.length_b   1.000
_cell.length_c   1.000
_cell.angle_alpha   90.00
_cell.angle_beta   90.00
_cell.angle_gamma   90.00
#
_symmetry.space_group_name_H-M   'P 1'
#
loop_
_entity.id
_entity.type
_entity.pdbx_description
1 polymer ?
#
loop_
_entity_poly.entity_id
_entity_poly.type
_entity_poly.pdbx_seq_one_letter_code
_entity_poly.pdbx_strand_id
1 'polypeptide(L)'
;NTILENSQYSSLAWDFSWTFLNINKSASVQFFGAMALSNKISKNLSELDDNQIQQLFQQLVQRLIFYNSINSKQIITKLTIALCQLILNMMPDKWNNGLTAIITLFTQSQNEFLLQQPEKGHLIVLDILTILPEEFSRINVTKSRRSSIRVELEKEFSTGNHQHIIQILCLY
;
A
#
# COMPACT_ATOMS: atom_id res chain seq x y z
N ASN A 1 -21.03 4.76 20.72
CA ASN A 1 -19.81 5.09 19.93
C ASN A 1 -18.53 4.45 20.44
N THR A 2 -18.44 4.00 21.70
CA THR A 2 -17.23 3.43 22.32
C THR A 2 -16.86 1.99 21.89
N ILE A 3 -17.79 1.21 21.33
CA ILE A 3 -17.54 -0.21 21.00
C ILE A 3 -16.75 -0.36 19.68
N LEU A 4 -16.99 0.52 18.69
CA LEU A 4 -16.30 0.49 17.39
C LEU A 4 -14.85 1.00 17.46
N GLU A 5 -14.57 1.89 18.42
CA GLU A 5 -13.21 2.38 18.66
C GLU A 5 -12.36 1.31 19.33
N ASN A 6 -12.91 0.58 20.31
CA ASN A 6 -12.20 -0.50 21.00
C ASN A 6 -11.95 -1.73 20.11
N SER A 7 -12.81 -1.98 19.11
CA SER A 7 -12.58 -3.07 18.15
C SER A 7 -11.36 -2.86 17.25
N GLN A 8 -10.81 -1.63 17.15
CA GLN A 8 -9.60 -1.34 16.36
C GLN A 8 -8.31 -1.82 17.03
N TYR A 9 -8.36 -2.20 18.31
CA TYR A 9 -7.18 -2.58 19.11
C TYR A 9 -7.05 -4.09 19.37
N SER A 10 -8.05 -4.89 19.02
CA SER A 10 -8.00 -6.35 19.13
C SER A 10 -7.09 -6.97 18.06
N SER A 11 -6.48 -8.12 18.35
CA SER A 11 -5.80 -8.96 17.34
C SER A 11 -6.75 -9.39 16.21
N LEU A 12 -8.06 -9.48 16.49
CA LEU A 12 -9.12 -9.78 15.53
C LEU A 12 -9.39 -8.64 14.52
N ALA A 13 -8.89 -7.43 14.80
CA ALA A 13 -9.14 -6.28 13.93
C ALA A 13 -8.48 -6.42 12.56
N TRP A 14 -7.41 -7.22 12.45
CA TRP A 14 -6.83 -7.60 11.16
C TRP A 14 -7.85 -8.37 10.31
N ASP A 15 -8.47 -9.40 10.88
CA ASP A 15 -9.49 -10.22 10.20
C ASP A 15 -10.77 -9.44 9.88
N PHE A 16 -11.21 -8.57 10.80
CA PHE A 16 -12.41 -7.75 10.58
C PHE A 16 -12.21 -6.70 9.48
N SER A 17 -11.02 -6.11 9.39
CA SER A 17 -10.71 -5.12 8.34
C SER A 17 -10.87 -5.75 6.95
N TRP A 18 -10.42 -6.99 6.78
CA TRP A 18 -10.62 -7.76 5.56
C TRP A 18 -12.07 -8.17 5.33
N THR A 19 -12.78 -8.55 6.39
CA THR A 19 -14.21 -8.89 6.32
C THR A 19 -15.06 -7.72 5.84
N PHE A 20 -14.72 -6.49 6.24
CA PHE A 20 -15.42 -5.29 5.81
C PHE A 20 -15.13 -4.90 4.36
N LEU A 21 -13.98 -5.28 3.82
CA LEU A 21 -13.61 -5.11 2.40
C LEU A 21 -14.30 -6.12 1.46
N ASN A 22 -15.22 -6.94 1.96
CA ASN A 22 -15.98 -7.86 1.12
C ASN A 22 -16.92 -7.08 0.17
N ILE A 23 -16.95 -7.46 -1.11
CA ILE A 23 -17.79 -6.82 -2.15
C ILE A 23 -19.28 -6.81 -1.81
N ASN A 24 -19.76 -7.76 -1.02
CA ASN A 24 -21.15 -7.86 -0.60
C ASN A 24 -21.55 -6.81 0.48
N LYS A 25 -20.60 -6.01 0.96
CA LYS A 25 -20.84 -4.92 1.93
C LYS A 25 -21.06 -3.59 1.20
N SER A 26 -21.74 -2.65 1.86
CA SER A 26 -21.91 -1.30 1.31
C SER A 26 -20.57 -0.56 1.19
N ALA A 27 -20.49 0.41 0.28
CA ALA A 27 -19.29 1.20 0.06
C ALA A 27 -18.76 1.87 1.34
N SER A 28 -19.65 2.35 2.22
CA SER A 28 -19.28 2.94 3.52
C SER A 28 -18.62 1.93 4.46
N VAL A 29 -19.11 0.68 4.47
CA VAL A 29 -18.51 -0.39 5.28
C VAL A 29 -17.15 -0.79 4.73
N GLN A 30 -17.02 -0.91 3.42
CA GLN A 30 -15.74 -1.23 2.78
C GLN A 30 -14.71 -0.12 3.01
N PHE A 31 -15.12 1.14 2.90
CA PHE A 31 -14.26 2.29 3.20
C PHE A 31 -13.80 2.29 4.67
N PHE A 32 -14.69 1.97 5.61
CA PHE A 32 -14.32 1.80 7.02
C PHE A 32 -13.31 0.66 7.20
N GLY A 33 -13.49 -0.47 6.52
CA GLY A 33 -12.53 -1.57 6.50
C GLY A 33 -11.15 -1.15 6.00
N ALA A 34 -11.10 -0.41 4.88
CA ALA A 34 -9.84 0.12 4.33
C ALA A 34 -9.14 1.08 5.31
N MET A 35 -9.91 1.96 5.95
CA MET A 35 -9.39 2.88 6.96
C MET A 35 -8.85 2.15 8.19
N ALA A 36 -9.60 1.18 8.71
CA ALA A 36 -9.20 0.36 9.85
C ALA A 36 -7.89 -0.38 9.56
N LEU A 37 -7.77 -0.95 8.35
CA LEU A 37 -6.55 -1.61 7.90
C LEU A 37 -5.35 -0.65 7.85
N SER A 38 -5.50 0.53 7.25
CA SER A 38 -4.41 1.52 7.23
C SER A 38 -3.98 1.94 8.64
N ASN A 39 -4.93 2.15 9.55
CA ASN A 39 -4.63 2.50 10.93
C ASN A 39 -3.88 1.38 11.65
N LYS A 40 -4.26 0.12 11.42
CA LYS A 40 -3.60 -1.06 11.99
C LYS A 40 -2.17 -1.22 11.48
N ILE A 41 -1.94 -1.04 10.19
CA ILE A 41 -0.57 -1.08 9.61
C ILE A 41 0.29 0.04 10.19
N SER A 42 -0.26 1.24 10.33
CA SER A 42 0.50 2.36 10.89
C SER A 42 0.90 2.17 12.36
N LYS A 43 0.03 1.56 13.18
CA LYS A 43 0.18 1.55 14.65
C LYS A 43 0.60 0.20 15.25
N ASN A 44 0.26 -0.90 14.59
CA ASN A 44 0.25 -2.24 15.18
C ASN A 44 0.96 -3.28 14.30
N LEU A 45 1.75 -2.86 13.31
CA LEU A 45 2.47 -3.81 12.42
C LEU A 45 3.41 -4.75 13.18
N SER A 46 3.95 -4.32 14.33
CA SER A 46 4.80 -5.14 15.20
C SER A 46 4.07 -6.33 15.84
N GLU A 47 2.73 -6.41 15.73
CA GLU A 47 1.94 -7.58 16.14
C GLU A 47 2.12 -8.77 15.18
N LEU A 48 2.59 -8.52 13.95
CA LEU A 48 2.70 -9.52 12.90
C LEU A 48 4.12 -10.04 12.74
N ASP A 49 4.24 -11.35 12.50
CA ASP A 49 5.50 -11.96 12.06
C ASP A 49 5.78 -11.72 10.57
N ASP A 50 6.98 -12.11 10.10
CA ASP A 50 7.38 -11.86 8.71
C ASP A 50 6.49 -12.59 7.68
N ASN A 51 5.98 -13.78 8.01
CA ASN A 51 5.07 -14.53 7.13
C ASN A 51 3.72 -13.81 7.02
N GLN A 52 3.19 -13.32 8.14
CA GLN A 52 1.94 -12.57 8.19
C GLN A 52 2.08 -11.22 7.47
N ILE A 53 3.22 -10.54 7.58
CA ILE A 53 3.51 -9.31 6.84
C ILE A 53 3.54 -9.59 5.33
N GLN A 54 4.15 -10.69 4.90
CA GLN A 54 4.16 -11.07 3.49
C GLN A 54 2.75 -11.41 2.97
N GLN A 55 1.95 -12.12 3.76
CA GLN A 55 0.55 -12.40 3.42
C GLN A 55 -0.28 -11.12 3.33
N LEU A 56 -0.12 -10.20 4.28
CA LEU A 56 -0.77 -8.89 4.30
C LEU A 56 -0.42 -8.10 3.02
N PHE A 57 0.85 -8.10 2.63
CA PHE A 57 1.31 -7.47 1.40
C PHE A 57 0.61 -8.03 0.16
N GLN A 58 0.58 -9.36 0.01
CA GLN A 58 -0.07 -10.01 -1.13
C GLN A 58 -1.57 -9.71 -1.17
N GLN A 59 -2.25 -9.72 -0.01
CA GLN A 59 -3.67 -9.39 0.08
C GLN A 59 -3.94 -7.93 -0.29
N LEU A 60 -3.12 -6.98 0.17
CA LEU A 60 -3.24 -5.56 -0.19
C LEU A 60 -3.13 -5.37 -1.71
N VAL A 61 -2.11 -5.98 -2.33
CA VAL A 61 -1.91 -5.92 -3.78
C VAL A 61 -3.13 -6.46 -4.53
N GLN A 62 -3.63 -7.64 -4.15
CA GLN A 62 -4.81 -8.23 -4.79
C GLN A 62 -6.05 -7.35 -4.64
N ARG A 63 -6.29 -6.79 -3.45
CA ARG A 63 -7.43 -5.88 -3.22
C ARG A 63 -7.28 -4.58 -3.99
N LEU A 64 -6.08 -4.03 -4.07
CA LEU A 64 -5.82 -2.81 -4.83
C LEU A 64 -6.08 -2.99 -6.33
N ILE A 65 -5.67 -4.13 -6.90
CA ILE A 65 -5.96 -4.51 -8.29
C ILE A 65 -7.46 -4.73 -8.51
N PHE A 66 -8.14 -5.33 -7.53
CA PHE A 66 -9.58 -5.51 -7.60
C PHE A 66 -10.33 -4.17 -7.57
N TYR A 67 -10.02 -3.29 -6.62
CA TYR A 67 -10.71 -2.00 -6.47
C TYR A 67 -10.39 -1.01 -7.62
N ASN A 68 -9.13 -0.99 -8.09
CA ASN A 68 -8.76 -1.13 -9.51
C ASN A 68 -9.87 -1.20 -10.57
N SER A 69 -10.24 -2.45 -10.85
CA SER A 69 -11.18 -2.88 -11.89
C SER A 69 -12.58 -2.28 -11.76
N ILE A 70 -13.03 -2.00 -10.53
CA ILE A 70 -14.36 -1.43 -10.26
C ILE A 70 -14.34 0.09 -10.04
N ASN A 71 -13.17 0.74 -10.23
CA ASN A 71 -12.96 2.19 -10.13
C ASN A 71 -13.43 2.83 -8.80
N SER A 72 -13.26 2.13 -7.67
CA SER A 72 -13.66 2.65 -6.35
C SER A 72 -12.63 3.60 -5.74
N LYS A 73 -12.56 4.83 -6.25
CA LYS A 73 -11.50 5.80 -5.93
C LYS A 73 -11.22 5.98 -4.44
N GLN A 74 -12.25 6.14 -3.62
CA GLN A 74 -12.08 6.36 -2.17
C GLN A 74 -11.43 5.17 -1.46
N ILE A 75 -11.76 3.94 -1.87
CA ILE A 75 -11.19 2.73 -1.30
C ILE A 75 -9.77 2.51 -1.83
N ILE A 76 -9.55 2.74 -3.14
CA ILE A 76 -8.22 2.70 -3.76
C ILE A 76 -7.26 3.59 -2.98
N THR A 77 -7.59 4.86 -2.76
CA THR A 77 -6.74 5.80 -2.02
C THR A 77 -6.36 5.27 -0.63
N LYS A 78 -7.31 4.68 0.11
CA LYS A 78 -7.03 4.13 1.45
C LYS A 78 -6.15 2.89 1.42
N LEU A 79 -6.35 2.01 0.45
CA LEU A 79 -5.50 0.83 0.25
C LEU A 79 -4.09 1.22 -0.23
N THR A 80 -3.96 2.24 -1.07
CA THR A 80 -2.66 2.78 -1.48
C THR A 80 -1.91 3.38 -0.30
N ILE A 81 -2.57 4.14 0.57
CA ILE A 81 -1.99 4.64 1.83
C ILE A 81 -1.50 3.47 2.69
N ALA A 82 -2.34 2.45 2.90
CA ALA A 82 -1.99 1.26 3.66
C ALA A 82 -0.73 0.56 3.10
N LEU A 83 -0.64 0.42 1.77
CA LEU A 83 0.52 -0.17 1.10
C LEU A 83 1.77 0.70 1.27
N CYS A 84 1.67 2.03 1.12
CA CYS A 84 2.80 2.95 1.34
C CYS A 84 3.33 2.86 2.78
N GLN A 85 2.44 2.82 3.77
CA GLN A 85 2.81 2.65 5.17
C GLN A 85 3.53 1.31 5.41
N LEU A 86 3.07 0.24 4.76
CA LEU A 86 3.72 -1.07 4.85
C LEU A 86 5.13 -1.05 4.26
N ILE A 87 5.29 -0.48 3.05
CA ILE A 87 6.58 -0.33 2.37
C ILE A 87 7.56 0.44 3.27
N LEU A 88 7.15 1.60 3.79
CA LEU A 88 8.01 2.46 4.62
C LEU A 88 8.41 1.80 5.94
N ASN A 89 7.58 0.93 6.50
CA ASN A 89 7.94 0.18 7.70
C ASN A 89 8.95 -0.95 7.40
N MET A 90 8.84 -1.59 6.23
CA MET A 90 9.74 -2.68 5.83
C MET A 90 11.10 -2.17 5.33
N MET A 91 11.14 -1.03 4.63
CA MET A 91 12.37 -0.44 4.10
C MET A 91 13.20 0.26 5.18
N PRO A 92 14.54 0.22 5.09
CA PRO A 92 15.36 -0.69 4.28
C PRO A 92 15.50 -2.12 4.85
N ASP A 93 15.48 -2.28 6.18
CA ASP A 93 16.00 -3.52 6.83
C ASP A 93 15.41 -4.84 6.34
N LYS A 94 14.11 -4.88 6.03
CA LYS A 94 13.42 -6.10 5.57
C LYS A 94 13.19 -6.11 4.06
N TRP A 95 13.25 -4.96 3.41
CA TRP A 95 12.97 -4.83 1.99
C TRP A 95 13.83 -3.75 1.35
N ASN A 96 15.01 -4.14 0.88
CA ASN A 96 15.83 -3.29 0.02
C ASN A 96 15.21 -3.23 -1.38
N ASN A 97 15.32 -2.09 -2.06
CA ASN A 97 14.72 -1.85 -3.38
C ASN A 97 13.17 -2.03 -3.43
N GLY A 98 12.48 -1.71 -2.32
CA GLY A 98 11.05 -1.96 -2.17
C GLY A 98 10.19 -1.20 -3.16
N LEU A 99 10.56 0.04 -3.48
CA LEU A 99 9.80 0.87 -4.42
C LEU A 99 9.93 0.34 -5.86
N THR A 100 11.14 -0.06 -6.26
CA THR A 100 11.43 -0.63 -7.57
C THR A 100 10.71 -1.97 -7.76
N ALA A 101 10.69 -2.80 -6.72
CA ALA A 101 9.93 -4.05 -6.72
C ALA A 101 8.42 -3.80 -6.90
N ILE A 102 7.87 -2.77 -6.26
CA ILE A 102 6.47 -2.37 -6.41
C ILE A 102 6.16 -1.88 -7.82
N ILE A 103 7.01 -1.02 -8.38
CA ILE A 103 6.84 -0.52 -9.74
C ILE A 103 6.77 -1.71 -10.71
N THR A 104 7.76 -2.60 -10.61
CA THR A 104 7.83 -3.82 -11.43
C THR A 104 6.62 -4.72 -11.23
N LEU A 105 6.16 -4.89 -9.99
CA LEU A 105 5.01 -5.73 -9.66
C LEU A 105 3.72 -5.29 -10.38
N PHE A 106 3.50 -3.98 -10.52
CA PHE A 106 2.29 -3.45 -11.14
C PHE A 106 2.45 -3.19 -12.65
N THR A 107 3.63 -2.83 -13.15
CA THR A 107 3.86 -2.59 -14.59
C THR A 107 4.13 -3.87 -15.37
N GLN A 108 4.72 -4.89 -14.74
CA GLN A 108 5.03 -6.19 -15.34
C GLN A 108 4.19 -7.32 -14.73
N SER A 109 3.02 -6.97 -14.19
CA SER A 109 2.13 -7.95 -13.55
C SER A 109 1.63 -8.99 -14.55
N GLN A 110 1.65 -10.26 -14.16
CA GLN A 110 0.98 -11.34 -14.90
C GLN A 110 -0.51 -11.46 -14.56
N ASN A 111 -1.06 -10.53 -13.78
CA ASN A 111 -2.47 -10.52 -13.46
C ASN A 111 -3.30 -10.24 -14.74
N GLU A 112 -4.30 -11.09 -15.04
CA GLU A 112 -5.10 -11.00 -16.26
C GLU A 112 -5.73 -9.61 -16.48
N PHE A 113 -6.23 -8.98 -15.42
CA PHE A 113 -6.82 -7.64 -15.51
C PHE A 113 -5.78 -6.59 -15.91
N LEU A 114 -4.58 -6.63 -15.33
CA LEU A 114 -3.51 -5.70 -15.66
C LEU A 114 -2.87 -5.98 -17.03
N LEU A 115 -2.89 -7.23 -17.50
CA LEU A 115 -2.49 -7.56 -18.86
C LEU A 115 -3.47 -7.00 -19.90
N GLN A 116 -4.77 -7.00 -19.60
CA GLN A 116 -5.81 -6.42 -20.46
C GLN A 116 -5.86 -4.89 -20.39
N GLN A 117 -5.52 -4.32 -19.23
CA GLN A 117 -5.54 -2.88 -18.95
C GLN A 117 -4.22 -2.43 -18.29
N PRO A 118 -3.10 -2.43 -19.04
CA PRO A 118 -1.79 -2.08 -18.48
C PRO A 118 -1.75 -0.65 -17.92
N GLU A 119 -2.54 0.27 -18.46
CA GLU A 119 -2.69 1.64 -17.94
C GLU A 119 -3.15 1.67 -16.47
N LYS A 120 -3.92 0.68 -16.02
CA LYS A 120 -4.34 0.57 -14.61
C LYS A 120 -3.16 0.25 -13.68
N GLY A 121 -2.20 -0.54 -14.16
CA GLY A 121 -0.96 -0.80 -13.43
C GLY A 121 -0.14 0.48 -13.25
N HIS A 122 0.00 1.27 -14.32
CA HIS A 122 0.70 2.56 -14.28
C HIS A 122 -0.02 3.57 -13.36
N LEU A 123 -1.35 3.60 -13.37
CA LEU A 123 -2.17 4.42 -12.47
C LEU A 123 -1.93 4.07 -10.99
N ILE A 124 -1.91 2.77 -10.66
CA ILE A 124 -1.60 2.33 -9.29
C ILE A 124 -0.21 2.81 -8.87
N VAL A 125 0.78 2.67 -9.75
CA VAL A 125 2.15 3.15 -9.48
C VAL A 125 2.16 4.66 -9.27
N LEU A 126 1.45 5.42 -10.10
CA LEU A 126 1.35 6.88 -9.96
C LEU A 126 0.71 7.28 -8.63
N ASP A 127 -0.37 6.61 -8.24
CA ASP A 127 -1.02 6.83 -6.94
C ASP A 127 -0.05 6.57 -5.78
N ILE A 128 0.73 5.48 -5.86
CA ILE A 128 1.77 5.16 -4.86
C ILE A 128 2.83 6.27 -4.81
N LEU A 129 3.39 6.65 -5.96
CA LEU A 129 4.43 7.68 -6.03
C LEU A 129 3.94 9.06 -5.56
N THR A 130 2.64 9.34 -5.70
CA THR A 130 2.03 10.58 -5.23
C THR A 130 1.79 10.57 -3.72
N ILE A 131 1.36 9.43 -3.16
CA ILE A 131 1.00 9.30 -1.73
C ILE A 131 2.22 9.04 -0.85
N LEU A 132 3.23 8.35 -1.37
CA LEU A 132 4.41 7.92 -0.59
C LEU A 132 5.14 9.08 0.12
N PRO A 133 5.38 10.26 -0.50
CA PRO A 133 6.03 11.40 0.19
C PRO A 133 5.21 11.95 1.37
N GLU A 134 3.89 11.97 1.24
CA GLU A 134 2.99 12.40 2.32
C GLU A 134 3.07 11.44 3.50
N GLU A 135 3.01 10.13 3.23
CA GLU A 135 3.09 9.10 4.27
C GLU A 135 4.48 9.02 4.90
N PHE A 136 5.55 9.25 4.13
CA PHE A 136 6.91 9.37 4.66
C PHE A 136 7.05 10.56 5.64
N SER A 137 6.32 11.65 5.39
CA SER A 137 6.33 12.79 6.31
C SER A 137 5.64 12.45 7.64
N ARG A 138 4.57 11.64 7.59
CA ARG A 138 3.70 11.27 8.72
C ARG A 138 4.18 10.05 9.51
N ILE A 139 5.02 9.19 8.94
CA ILE A 139 5.42 7.93 9.58
C ILE A 139 6.11 8.17 10.94
N ASN A 140 5.65 7.47 11.97
CA ASN A 140 6.16 7.61 13.32
C ASN A 140 7.33 6.64 13.56
N VAL A 141 8.53 7.03 13.14
CA VAL A 141 9.77 6.26 13.33
C VAL A 141 10.87 7.14 13.92
N THR A 142 11.91 6.52 14.47
CA THR A 142 13.08 7.23 15.02
C THR A 142 13.77 8.06 13.93
N LYS A 143 14.48 9.13 14.33
CA LYS A 143 15.22 10.01 13.39
C LYS A 143 16.25 9.22 12.55
N SER A 144 16.94 8.27 13.18
CA SER A 144 17.91 7.40 12.50
C SER A 144 17.22 6.53 11.44
N ARG A 145 16.12 5.85 11.80
CA ARG A 145 15.33 5.05 10.87
C ARG A 145 14.81 5.88 9.69
N ARG A 146 14.26 7.07 9.98
CA ARG A 146 13.79 8.01 8.96
C ARG A 146 14.91 8.40 7.99
N SER A 147 16.12 8.63 8.49
CA SER A 147 17.29 8.94 7.65
C SER A 147 17.65 7.77 6.75
N SER A 148 17.65 6.53 7.27
CA SER A 148 17.97 5.33 6.48
C SER A 148 16.94 5.10 5.36
N ILE A 149 15.64 5.27 5.64
CA ILE A 149 14.59 5.19 4.63
C ILE A 149 14.79 6.24 3.54
N ARG A 150 15.12 7.49 3.92
CA ARG A 150 15.39 8.57 2.96
C ARG A 150 16.53 8.20 2.01
N VAL A 151 17.65 7.74 2.55
CA VAL A 151 18.83 7.36 1.76
C VAL A 151 18.49 6.23 0.78
N GLU A 152 17.72 5.22 1.22
CA GLU A 152 17.32 4.14 0.32
C GLU A 152 16.36 4.65 -0.77
N LEU A 153 15.38 5.48 -0.44
CA LEU A 153 14.50 6.11 -1.44
C LEU A 153 15.29 6.95 -2.45
N GLU A 154 16.20 7.82 -1.99
CA GLU A 154 17.05 8.64 -2.85
C GLU A 154 17.90 7.79 -3.81
N LYS A 155 18.45 6.68 -3.30
CA LYS A 155 19.18 5.70 -4.10
C LYS A 155 18.28 5.05 -5.15
N GLU A 156 17.09 4.60 -4.79
CA GLU A 156 16.13 3.98 -5.72
C GLU A 156 15.65 4.94 -6.82
N PHE A 157 15.49 6.24 -6.51
CA PHE A 157 15.19 7.24 -7.52
C PHE A 157 16.37 7.47 -8.47
N SER A 158 17.60 7.49 -7.95
CA SER A 158 18.81 7.77 -8.71
C SER A 158 19.28 6.62 -9.61
N THR A 159 18.97 5.37 -9.27
CA THR A 159 19.61 4.18 -9.88
C THR A 159 18.86 3.55 -11.06
N GLY A 160 17.60 3.91 -11.34
CA GLY A 160 16.90 3.30 -12.48
C GLY A 160 15.46 3.73 -12.74
N ASN A 161 14.82 4.46 -11.82
CA ASN A 161 13.41 4.80 -11.96
C ASN A 161 13.14 6.00 -12.88
N HIS A 162 14.14 6.77 -13.30
CA HIS A 162 13.93 7.89 -14.23
C HIS A 162 13.29 7.45 -15.56
N GLN A 163 13.71 6.33 -16.15
CA GLN A 163 13.14 5.86 -17.43
C GLN A 163 11.69 5.37 -17.29
N HIS A 164 11.36 4.68 -16.20
CA HIS A 164 9.99 4.20 -15.94
C HIS A 164 9.05 5.34 -15.53
N ILE A 165 9.53 6.29 -14.72
CA ILE A 165 8.78 7.50 -14.36
C ILE A 165 8.55 8.37 -15.61
N ILE A 166 9.55 8.52 -16.49
CA ILE A 166 9.39 9.21 -17.77
C ILE A 166 8.39 8.47 -18.68
N GLN A 167 8.43 7.13 -18.77
CA GLN A 167 7.43 6.37 -19.53
C GLN A 167 6.01 6.54 -18.98
N ILE A 168 5.82 6.54 -17.65
CA ILE A 168 4.53 6.80 -17.01
C ILE A 168 4.04 8.22 -17.31
N LEU A 169 4.93 9.21 -17.26
CA LEU A 169 4.60 10.61 -17.55
C LEU A 169 4.38 10.89 -19.05
N CYS A 170 4.94 10.10 -19.96
CA CYS A 170 4.74 10.24 -21.41
C CYS A 170 3.44 9.59 -21.93
N LEU A 171 2.72 8.83 -21.09
CA LEU A 171 1.41 8.23 -21.41
C LEU A 171 0.22 9.13 -21.03
N TYR A 172 0.49 10.34 -20.51
CA TYR A 172 -0.47 11.42 -20.21
C TYR A 172 -0.11 12.67 -21.00
#